data_AF-A0A520MVB8-F1
#
_entry.id   AF-A0A520MVB8-F1
#
_cell.length_a   1.000
_cell.length_b   1.000
_cell.length_c   1.000
_cell.angle_alpha   90.00
_cell.angle_beta   90.00
_cell.angle_gamma   90.00
#
_symmetry.space_group_name_H-M   'P 1'
#
loop_
_entity.id
_entity.type
_entity.pdbx_description
1 polymer ?
#
loop_
_entity_poly.entity_id
_entity_poly.type
_entity_poly.pdbx_seq_one_letter_code
_entity_poly.pdbx_strand_id
1 'polypeptide(L)'
;MLTPEIKTNLILKEIGIKRYSIRSKTTESPQKNLYCYQKGHILALLDKPFENFIEEQQELLKAIIDSTKMSDGEESYEKISYFSKKELHESLLKKFKPRLIIIFGVMPYDSIFDYEYIKAPSLSQLFNKKQLKKDLWINIKQKLSL
;
A
#
# COMPACT_ATOMS: atom_id res chain seq x y z
N MET A 1 27.56 -31.81 26.91
CA MET A 1 28.40 -31.14 25.89
C MET A 1 27.88 -29.73 25.70
N LEU A 2 28.72 -28.70 25.81
CA LEU A 2 28.32 -27.30 25.55
C LEU A 2 28.28 -27.07 24.04
N THR A 3 27.17 -26.50 23.53
CA THR A 3 27.04 -26.17 22.11
C THR A 3 28.05 -25.09 21.73
N PRO A 4 28.51 -25.05 20.46
CA PRO A 4 29.48 -24.05 19.99
C PRO A 4 29.06 -22.61 20.35
N GLU A 5 27.78 -22.31 20.25
CA GLU A 5 27.20 -21.01 20.62
C GLU A 5 27.43 -20.66 22.09
N ILE A 6 27.27 -21.61 23.01
CA ILE A 6 27.47 -21.38 24.45
C ILE A 6 28.96 -21.14 24.76
N LYS A 7 29.87 -21.84 24.06
CA LYS A 7 31.32 -21.66 24.20
C LYS A 7 31.78 -20.29 23.69
N THR A 8 31.36 -19.88 22.50
CA THR A 8 31.69 -18.55 21.94
C THR A 8 31.15 -17.44 22.84
N ASN A 9 29.96 -17.64 23.38
CA ASN A 9 29.37 -16.74 24.35
C ASN A 9 30.25 -16.60 25.60
N LEU A 10 30.66 -17.70 26.24
CA LEU A 10 31.53 -17.68 27.43
C LEU A 10 32.81 -16.87 27.20
N ILE A 11 33.50 -17.11 26.09
CA ILE A 11 34.73 -16.40 25.70
C ILE A 11 34.49 -14.89 25.58
N LEU A 12 33.43 -14.47 24.90
CA LEU A 12 33.10 -13.05 24.69
C LEU A 12 32.76 -12.32 26.01
N LYS A 13 32.21 -13.04 27.00
CA LYS A 13 31.93 -12.49 28.34
C LYS A 13 33.22 -12.29 29.15
N GLU A 14 34.18 -13.20 29.05
CA GLU A 14 35.45 -13.10 29.78
C GLU A 14 36.30 -11.90 29.30
N ILE A 15 36.22 -11.52 28.03
CA ILE A 15 36.96 -10.38 27.47
C ILE A 15 36.26 -9.02 27.66
N GLY A 16 35.24 -8.94 28.51
CA GLY A 16 34.61 -7.67 28.92
C GLY A 16 33.68 -7.02 27.88
N ILE A 17 33.37 -7.72 26.77
CA ILE A 17 32.44 -7.20 25.76
C ILE A 17 31.00 -7.42 26.25
N LYS A 18 30.29 -6.32 26.56
CA LYS A 18 28.85 -6.36 26.83
C LYS A 18 28.13 -6.86 25.57
N ARG A 19 27.49 -8.02 25.67
CA ARG A 19 26.75 -8.58 24.54
C ARG A 19 25.43 -7.84 24.34
N TYR A 20 25.02 -7.71 23.08
CA TYR A 20 23.63 -7.46 22.73
C TYR A 20 22.81 -8.67 23.20
N SER A 21 21.78 -8.44 24.01
CA SER A 21 20.82 -9.47 24.37
C SER A 21 20.29 -10.11 23.09
N ILE A 22 20.24 -11.45 23.04
CA ILE A 22 19.49 -12.15 21.98
C ILE A 22 18.08 -11.55 22.01
N ARG A 23 17.74 -10.80 20.96
CA ARG A 23 16.42 -10.22 20.81
C ARG A 23 15.46 -11.39 20.88
N SER A 24 14.54 -11.40 21.84
CA SER A 24 13.40 -12.31 21.79
C SER A 24 12.82 -12.17 20.39
N LYS A 25 12.62 -13.29 19.68
CA LYS A 25 11.96 -13.26 18.38
C LYS A 25 10.65 -12.50 18.59
N THR A 26 10.59 -11.25 18.14
CA THR A 26 9.37 -10.46 18.18
C THR A 26 8.39 -11.23 17.32
N THR A 27 7.42 -11.87 17.96
CA THR A 27 6.30 -12.57 17.32
C THR A 27 5.31 -11.61 16.66
N GLU A 28 5.51 -10.31 16.87
CA GLU A 28 4.71 -9.27 16.24
C GLU A 28 5.12 -9.13 14.78
N SER A 29 4.16 -9.37 13.89
CA SER A 29 4.28 -9.03 12.48
C SER A 29 4.67 -7.55 12.34
N PRO A 30 5.65 -7.19 11.50
CA PRO A 30 6.07 -5.81 11.36
C PRO A 30 4.87 -4.95 10.92
N GLN A 31 4.68 -3.82 11.60
CA GLN A 31 3.65 -2.84 11.22
C GLN A 31 3.90 -2.37 9.79
N LYS A 32 2.88 -2.50 8.94
CA LYS A 32 2.88 -2.07 7.55
C LYS A 32 2.04 -0.82 7.39
N ASN A 33 2.30 -0.07 6.33
CA ASN A 33 1.56 1.14 6.00
C ASN A 33 0.92 1.00 4.61
N LEU A 34 -0.29 1.54 4.47
CA LEU A 34 -0.98 1.69 3.20
C LEU A 34 -1.35 3.16 3.02
N TYR A 35 -1.06 3.71 1.84
CA TYR A 35 -1.39 5.08 1.50
C TYR A 35 -2.64 5.08 0.62
N CYS A 36 -3.62 5.87 1.02
CA CYS A 36 -4.95 5.92 0.43
C CYS A 36 -5.23 7.33 -0.06
N TYR A 37 -5.89 7.42 -1.22
CA TYR A 37 -6.47 8.65 -1.75
C TYR A 37 -7.90 8.33 -2.15
N GLN A 38 -8.89 9.04 -1.60
CA GLN A 38 -10.29 8.89 -1.94
C GLN A 38 -10.82 10.16 -2.57
N LYS A 39 -11.63 10.00 -3.62
CA LYS A 39 -12.47 11.06 -4.14
C LYS A 39 -13.83 10.48 -4.53
N GLY A 40 -14.88 10.95 -3.87
CA GLY A 40 -16.22 10.38 -4.01
C GLY A 40 -16.24 8.89 -3.63
N HIS A 41 -16.67 8.02 -4.55
CA HIS A 41 -16.76 6.58 -4.31
C HIS A 41 -15.55 5.78 -4.80
N ILE A 42 -14.50 6.45 -5.27
CA ILE A 42 -13.28 5.81 -5.75
C ILE A 42 -12.19 5.89 -4.68
N LEU A 43 -11.58 4.75 -4.37
CA LEU A 43 -10.41 4.67 -3.51
C LEU A 43 -9.17 4.25 -4.32
N ALA A 44 -8.17 5.11 -4.36
CA ALA A 44 -6.85 4.80 -4.90
C ALA A 44 -5.89 4.36 -3.80
N LEU A 45 -5.24 3.21 -4.01
CA LEU A 45 -4.17 2.71 -3.16
C LEU A 45 -2.81 3.05 -3.79
N LEU A 46 -1.93 3.66 -3.02
CA LEU A 46 -0.68 4.25 -3.48
C LEU A 46 0.54 3.61 -2.81
N ASP A 47 1.69 3.67 -3.48
CA ASP A 47 2.99 3.18 -3.00
C ASP A 47 3.67 4.15 -2.01
N LYS A 48 3.30 5.42 -2.05
CA LYS A 48 3.77 6.47 -1.13
C LYS A 48 2.64 7.47 -0.81
N PRO A 49 2.79 8.35 0.21
CA PRO A 49 1.79 9.38 0.50
C PRO A 49 1.47 10.25 -0.72
N PHE A 50 0.22 10.66 -0.85
CA PHE A 50 -0.24 11.54 -1.95
C PHE A 50 0.57 12.85 -2.02
N GLU A 51 0.88 13.42 -0.86
CA GLU A 51 1.68 14.64 -0.73
C GLU A 51 3.12 14.49 -1.23
N ASN A 52 3.64 13.26 -1.33
CA ASN A 52 5.00 12.98 -1.77
C ASN A 52 5.11 12.76 -3.29
N PHE A 53 4.03 12.93 -4.04
CA PHE A 53 4.05 12.97 -5.51
C PHE A 53 4.34 14.39 -6.00
N ILE A 54 4.99 14.50 -7.17
CA ILE A 54 5.10 15.79 -7.86
C ILE A 54 3.73 16.23 -8.36
N GLU A 55 3.54 17.52 -8.58
CA GLU A 55 2.24 18.11 -8.95
C GLU A 55 1.62 17.43 -10.17
N GLU A 56 2.41 17.17 -11.22
CA GLU A 56 1.91 16.55 -12.44
C GLU A 56 1.49 15.08 -12.24
N GLN A 57 2.07 14.39 -11.26
CA GLN A 57 1.63 13.05 -10.86
C GLN A 57 0.35 13.09 -10.02
N GLN A 58 0.18 14.13 -9.20
CA GLN A 58 -1.05 14.36 -8.45
C GLN A 58 -2.20 14.72 -9.38
N GLU A 59 -1.97 15.60 -10.35
CA GLU A 59 -2.93 15.94 -11.41
C GLU A 59 -3.30 14.72 -12.25
N LEU A 60 -2.32 13.88 -12.60
CA LEU A 60 -2.58 12.63 -13.30
C LEU A 60 -3.50 11.71 -12.49
N LEU A 61 -3.26 11.55 -11.19
CA LEU A 61 -4.14 10.77 -10.34
C LEU A 61 -5.56 11.35 -10.35
N LYS A 62 -5.70 12.66 -10.09
CA LYS A 62 -6.99 13.36 -10.11
C LYS A 62 -7.73 13.14 -11.43
N ALA A 63 -7.06 13.33 -12.56
CA ALA A 63 -7.64 13.13 -13.88
C ALA A 63 -8.09 11.68 -14.12
N ILE A 64 -7.32 10.68 -13.67
CA ILE A 64 -7.73 9.27 -13.75
C ILE A 64 -8.98 9.03 -12.91
N ILE A 65 -9.03 9.54 -11.68
CA ILE A 65 -10.18 9.35 -10.80
C ILE A 65 -11.42 10.07 -11.36
N ASP A 66 -11.26 11.30 -11.86
CA ASP A 66 -12.35 12.08 -12.45
C ASP A 66 -12.92 11.45 -13.73
N SER A 67 -12.06 10.76 -14.49
CA SER A 67 -12.50 10.06 -15.70
C SER A 67 -13.46 8.88 -15.43
N THR A 68 -13.56 8.41 -14.18
CA THR A 68 -14.46 7.32 -13.79
C THR A 68 -15.92 7.76 -13.64
N LYS A 69 -16.21 9.07 -13.64
CA LYS A 69 -17.54 9.65 -13.37
C LYS A 69 -18.16 9.23 -12.02
N MET A 70 -17.35 8.75 -11.07
CA MET A 70 -17.76 8.42 -9.70
C MET A 70 -17.01 9.25 -8.64
N SER A 71 -16.36 10.32 -9.09
CA SER A 71 -15.56 11.22 -8.25
C SER A 71 -16.38 12.37 -7.63
N ASP A 72 -17.70 12.36 -7.78
CA ASP A 72 -18.58 13.30 -7.10
C ASP A 72 -18.56 13.04 -5.59
N GLY A 73 -17.86 13.90 -4.86
CA GLY A 73 -17.80 13.86 -3.40
C GLY A 73 -16.50 14.45 -2.84
N GLU A 74 -16.31 14.24 -1.55
CA GLU A 74 -15.15 14.76 -0.83
C GLU A 74 -13.85 14.08 -1.28
N GLU A 75 -12.78 14.86 -1.29
CA GLU A 75 -11.42 14.41 -1.55
C GLU A 75 -10.67 14.28 -0.23
N SER A 76 -10.06 13.13 0.02
CA SER A 76 -9.25 12.89 1.22
C SER A 76 -8.06 11.98 0.91
N TYR A 77 -6.99 12.12 1.68
CA TYR A 77 -5.82 11.26 1.58
C TYR A 77 -5.31 10.92 2.97
N GLU A 78 -4.95 9.66 3.16
CA GLU A 78 -4.64 9.15 4.48
C GLU A 78 -3.66 7.99 4.47
N LYS A 79 -3.08 7.73 5.64
CA LYS A 79 -2.22 6.59 5.92
C LYS A 79 -2.91 5.63 6.88
N ILE A 80 -3.03 4.37 6.48
CA ILE A 80 -3.50 3.29 7.34
C ILE A 80 -2.29 2.48 7.79
N SER A 81 -2.12 2.32 9.10
CA SER A 81 -1.11 1.41 9.65
C SER A 81 -1.80 0.12 10.07
N TYR A 82 -1.23 -1.04 9.74
CA TYR A 82 -1.85 -2.34 9.97
C TYR A 82 -0.80 -3.42 10.24
N PHE A 83 -1.17 -4.44 11.01
CA PHE A 83 -0.34 -5.59 11.34
C PHE A 83 -0.80 -6.84 10.58
N SER A 84 -2.07 -6.92 10.20
CA SER A 84 -2.65 -8.07 9.50
C SER A 84 -3.55 -7.69 8.32
N LYS A 85 -3.80 -8.65 7.42
CA LYS A 85 -4.75 -8.50 6.30
C LYS A 85 -6.18 -8.21 6.78
N LYS A 86 -6.62 -8.86 7.87
CA LYS A 86 -7.97 -8.69 8.43
C LYS A 86 -8.18 -7.29 8.97
N GLU A 87 -7.22 -6.80 9.76
CA GLU A 87 -7.23 -5.44 10.31
C GLU A 87 -7.28 -4.37 9.20
N LEU A 88 -6.49 -4.57 8.13
CA LEU A 88 -6.49 -3.67 6.98
C LEU A 88 -7.86 -3.64 6.30
N HIS A 89 -8.46 -4.80 6.09
CA HIS A 89 -9.79 -4.92 5.48
C HIS A 89 -10.86 -4.21 6.33
N GLU A 90 -10.90 -4.48 7.64
CA GLU A 90 -11.84 -3.82 8.56
C GLU A 90 -11.66 -2.30 8.60
N SER A 91 -10.42 -1.82 8.58
CA SER A 91 -10.10 -0.39 8.56
C SER A 91 -10.57 0.29 7.27
N LEU A 92 -10.41 -0.38 6.13
CA LEU A 92 -10.85 0.13 4.83
C LEU A 92 -12.38 0.15 4.71
N LEU A 93 -13.07 -0.91 5.16
CA LEU A 93 -14.54 -0.98 5.21
C LEU A 93 -15.14 0.13 6.06
N LYS A 94 -14.60 0.32 7.27
CA LYS A 94 -15.15 1.27 8.23
C LYS A 94 -14.99 2.71 7.75
N LYS A 95 -13.87 3.01 7.09
CA LYS A 95 -13.46 4.38 6.83
C LYS A 95 -13.85 4.91 5.45
N PHE A 96 -13.61 4.14 4.38
CA PHE A 96 -13.71 4.66 3.01
C PHE A 96 -14.99 4.25 2.27
N LYS A 97 -15.57 3.07 2.59
CA LYS A 97 -16.75 2.50 1.92
C LYS A 97 -16.75 2.69 0.38
N PRO A 98 -15.67 2.31 -0.33
CA PRO A 98 -15.55 2.58 -1.76
C PRO A 98 -16.49 1.71 -2.59
N ARG A 99 -16.88 2.18 -3.78
CA ARG A 99 -17.51 1.33 -4.81
C ARG A 99 -16.48 0.66 -5.69
N LEU A 100 -15.38 1.36 -5.99
CA LEU A 100 -14.28 0.87 -6.81
C LEU A 100 -12.94 1.21 -6.16
N ILE A 101 -12.02 0.24 -6.18
CA ILE A 101 -10.65 0.42 -5.69
C ILE A 101 -9.68 0.38 -6.88
N ILE A 102 -8.83 1.40 -7.04
CA ILE A 102 -7.76 1.41 -8.02
C ILE A 102 -6.42 1.25 -7.30
N ILE A 103 -5.69 0.21 -7.65
CA ILE A 103 -4.43 -0.14 -7.01
C ILE A 103 -3.28 0.30 -7.91
N PHE A 104 -2.50 1.29 -7.50
CA PHE A 104 -1.34 1.75 -8.26
C PHE A 104 -0.05 1.09 -7.75
N GLY A 105 0.60 0.31 -8.62
CA GLY A 105 1.84 -0.39 -8.29
C GLY A 105 1.61 -1.76 -7.66
N VAL A 106 2.57 -2.21 -6.85
CA VAL A 106 2.54 -3.54 -6.23
C VAL A 106 1.90 -3.43 -4.85
N MET A 107 0.82 -4.16 -4.63
CA MET A 107 0.25 -4.34 -3.30
C MET A 107 0.74 -5.63 -2.67
N PRO A 108 0.93 -5.65 -1.33
CA PRO A 108 1.41 -6.83 -0.63
C PRO A 108 0.40 -7.99 -0.57
N TYR A 109 -0.81 -7.80 -1.11
CA TYR A 109 -1.85 -8.82 -1.09
C TYR A 109 -2.67 -8.76 -2.38
N ASP A 110 -2.77 -9.90 -3.05
CA ASP A 110 -3.43 -9.99 -4.35
C ASP A 110 -4.97 -10.09 -4.30
N SER A 111 -5.57 -10.22 -3.11
CA SER A 111 -6.98 -10.64 -2.96
C SER A 111 -7.64 -10.17 -1.65
N ILE A 112 -7.47 -8.91 -1.23
CA ILE A 112 -8.07 -8.43 0.05
C ILE A 112 -9.50 -7.93 -0.09
N PHE A 113 -9.93 -7.56 -1.28
CA PHE A 113 -11.13 -6.75 -1.42
C PHE A 113 -12.26 -7.56 -2.03
N ASP A 114 -13.36 -7.66 -1.28
CA ASP A 114 -14.68 -8.04 -1.81
C ASP A 114 -15.26 -6.94 -2.71
N TYR A 115 -14.52 -5.86 -2.90
CA TYR A 115 -14.84 -4.76 -3.82
C TYR A 115 -14.33 -5.04 -5.22
N GLU A 116 -14.99 -4.42 -6.19
CA GLU A 116 -14.41 -4.28 -7.51
C GLU A 116 -13.09 -3.51 -7.42
N TYR A 117 -12.05 -4.07 -8.05
CA TYR A 117 -10.75 -3.43 -8.09
C TYR A 117 -10.13 -3.48 -9.48
N ILE A 118 -9.28 -2.49 -9.75
CA ILE A 118 -8.46 -2.38 -10.94
C ILE A 118 -7.01 -2.32 -10.50
N LYS A 119 -6.17 -3.22 -11.02
CA LYS A 119 -4.71 -3.12 -10.85
C LYS A 119 -4.15 -2.23 -11.95
N ALA A 120 -3.39 -1.23 -11.54
CA ALA A 120 -2.73 -0.26 -12.41
C ALA A 120 -1.21 -0.26 -12.13
N PRO A 121 -0.39 0.08 -13.14
CA PRO A 121 1.03 0.41 -12.89
C PRO A 121 1.17 1.57 -11.90
N SER A 122 2.36 1.77 -11.33
CA SER A 122 2.55 2.91 -10.42
C SER A 122 2.35 4.24 -11.14
N LEU A 123 2.00 5.30 -10.40
CA LEU A 123 1.83 6.64 -11.00
C LEU A 123 3.10 7.11 -11.71
N SER A 124 4.29 6.79 -11.17
CA SER A 124 5.57 7.05 -11.83
C SER A 124 5.71 6.33 -13.18
N GLN A 125 5.26 5.09 -13.28
CA GLN A 125 5.30 4.34 -14.54
C GLN A 125 4.27 4.87 -15.53
N LEU A 126 3.06 5.17 -15.08
CA LEU A 126 2.01 5.76 -15.89
C LEU A 126 2.44 7.11 -16.45
N PHE A 127 3.05 7.97 -15.61
CA PHE A 127 3.53 9.28 -16.01
C PHE A 127 4.48 9.21 -17.20
N ASN A 128 5.45 8.28 -17.15
CA ASN A 128 6.50 8.13 -18.16
C ASN A 128 6.07 7.37 -19.42
N LYS A 129 5.02 6.55 -19.37
CA LYS A 129 4.64 5.66 -20.48
C LYS A 129 3.21 5.90 -20.95
N LYS A 130 3.08 6.58 -22.10
CA LYS A 130 1.78 6.88 -22.73
C LYS A 130 0.92 5.64 -23.02
N GLN A 131 1.54 4.52 -23.40
CA GLN A 131 0.82 3.27 -23.68
C GLN A 131 0.11 2.74 -22.42
N LEU A 132 0.78 2.76 -21.26
CA LEU A 132 0.20 2.27 -20.01
C LEU A 132 -1.03 3.09 -19.58
N LYS A 133 -1.06 4.39 -19.89
CA LYS A 133 -2.24 5.24 -19.65
C LYS A 133 -3.43 4.79 -20.51
N LYS A 134 -3.19 4.47 -21.78
CA LYS A 134 -4.23 3.96 -22.70
C LYS A 134 -4.79 2.63 -22.22
N ASP A 135 -3.90 1.71 -21.85
CA ASP A 135 -4.31 0.38 -21.39
C ASP A 135 -5.14 0.48 -20.10
N LEU A 136 -4.72 1.36 -19.16
CA LEU A 136 -5.50 1.64 -17.96
C LEU A 136 -6.88 2.23 -18.28
N TRP A 137 -6.96 3.18 -19.21
CA TRP A 137 -8.24 3.78 -19.62
C TRP A 137 -9.21 2.74 -20.21
N ILE A 138 -8.70 1.83 -21.06
CA ILE A 138 -9.51 0.74 -21.61
C ILE A 138 -10.04 -0.16 -20.49
N ASN A 139 -9.19 -0.51 -19.51
CA ASN A 139 -9.61 -1.32 -18.36
C ASN A 139 -10.68 -0.63 -17.51
N ILE A 140 -10.53 0.67 -17.24
CA ILE A 140 -11.54 1.47 -16.52
C ILE A 140 -12.85 1.47 -17.30
N LYS A 141 -12.80 1.72 -18.60
CA LYS A 141 -13.98 1.77 -19.47
C LYS A 141 -14.72 0.43 -19.50
N GLN A 142 -14.00 -0.68 -19.65
CA GLN A 142 -14.58 -2.02 -19.65
C GLN A 142 -15.22 -2.38 -18.32
N LYS A 143 -14.58 -2.02 -17.20
CA LYS A 143 -15.11 -2.29 -15.86
C LYS A 143 -16.35 -1.47 -15.54
N LEU A 144 -16.33 -0.19 -15.91
CA LEU A 144 -17.41 0.73 -15.59
C LEU A 144 -18.52 0.77 -16.66
N SER A 145 -18.39 0.00 -17.73
CA SER A 145 -19.32 0.01 -18.88
C SER A 145 -19.57 1.42 -19.45
N LEU A 146 -18.51 2.22 -19.50
CA LEU A 146 -18.51 3.62 -19.98
C LEU A 146 -18.40 3.74 -21.50
#